data_AF-F7JQ21-F1
#
_entry.id   AF-F7JQ21-F1
#
_cell.length_a   1.000
_cell.length_b   1.000
_cell.length_c   1.000
_cell.angle_alpha   90.00
_cell.angle_beta   90.00
_cell.angle_gamma   90.00
#
_symmetry.space_group_name_H-M   'P 1'
#
loop_
_entity.id
_entity.type
_entity.pdbx_description
1 polymer ?
#
loop_
_entity_poly.entity_id
_entity_poly.type
_entity_poly.pdbx_seq_one_letter_code
_entity_poly.pdbx_strand_id
1 'polypeptide(L)'
;MFIYFRDMSMWDGGIPVDNPTRPYNTFGVDAEYIIFKLKQLLTPNFSWIFLIFITGLLLYLFYRKVRKRYITEISTEITEVITGIYFSFAAYIVLSLFYITWTNYRYVIPYIFFVIFTIVLLIYLLDIQNKLIVMIQVGILGITFASNFFTLDTVFKPSQYSYDMGDIDVLNNMLFYSTREGNMKTDEKAELYGTTTYVYNRQYIHMGEAIENVVDRLELDKNTGIILPKRLDHINTCMAYFARRNVDNLYYNIDEKKLTVNSLFNDYSGDENYEKVHFIVSDFTGDQIERFEDYSSIYVMEFPFMEEYNQKYHFPRQDKEVIDHKGYTINMYKIK
;
A
#
# COMPACT_ATOMS: atom_id res chain seq x y z
N MET A 1 7.33 -26.58 7.85
CA MET A 1 6.24 -26.48 8.84
C MET A 1 5.36 -25.36 8.36
N PHE A 2 4.33 -25.69 7.59
CA PHE A 2 3.45 -24.72 6.97
C PHE A 2 2.34 -24.39 7.94
N ILE A 3 2.12 -23.10 8.13
CA ILE A 3 1.13 -22.63 9.05
C ILE A 3 0.25 -21.68 8.26
N TYR A 4 -0.97 -22.13 8.00
CA TYR A 4 -2.00 -21.40 7.31
C TYR A 4 -3.27 -21.44 8.16
N PHE A 5 -4.16 -20.48 7.94
CA PHE A 5 -5.59 -20.80 7.99
C PHE A 5 -5.85 -21.55 6.69
N ARG A 6 -5.93 -22.89 6.72
CA ARG A 6 -6.47 -23.60 5.56
C ARG A 6 -7.95 -23.43 5.70
N ASP A 7 -8.49 -22.97 4.60
CA ASP A 7 -9.89 -22.74 4.33
C ASP A 7 -10.40 -21.44 4.94
N MET A 8 -10.26 -20.42 4.10
CA MET A 8 -11.18 -19.28 4.04
C MET A 8 -11.35 -18.51 5.34
N SER A 9 -10.40 -17.61 5.63
CA SER A 9 -10.81 -16.28 6.08
C SER A 9 -11.49 -15.58 4.89
N MET A 10 -12.70 -16.03 4.54
CA MET A 10 -13.56 -15.30 3.61
C MET A 10 -13.92 -13.99 4.31
N TRP A 11 -13.23 -12.92 3.93
CA TRP A 11 -13.67 -11.54 4.13
C TRP A 11 -14.84 -11.19 3.20
N ASP A 12 -15.54 -12.20 2.67
CA ASP A 12 -16.71 -12.05 1.82
C ASP A 12 -17.94 -12.48 2.62
N GLY A 13 -18.96 -11.62 2.58
CA GLY A 13 -20.14 -11.73 3.43
C GLY A 13 -20.83 -13.09 3.30
N GLY A 14 -21.18 -13.66 4.44
CA GLY A 14 -22.24 -14.66 4.60
C GLY A 14 -22.18 -15.90 3.71
N ILE A 15 -21.63 -17.00 4.23
CA ILE A 15 -21.97 -18.35 3.74
C ILE A 15 -22.47 -19.20 4.93
N PRO A 16 -23.53 -20.03 4.75
CA PRO A 16 -24.18 -20.76 5.83
C PRO A 16 -23.28 -21.85 6.42
N VAL A 17 -23.53 -22.14 7.69
CA VAL A 17 -22.70 -22.97 8.61
C VAL A 17 -22.62 -24.47 8.22
N ASP A 18 -23.29 -24.92 7.15
CA ASP A 18 -23.51 -26.34 6.89
C ASP A 18 -22.78 -26.91 5.65
N ASN A 19 -21.51 -26.57 5.42
CA ASN A 19 -20.69 -27.25 4.39
C ASN A 19 -19.63 -28.19 5.03
N PRO A 20 -19.90 -29.51 5.14
CA PRO A 20 -19.04 -30.47 5.85
C PRO A 20 -17.70 -30.78 5.16
N THR A 21 -17.40 -30.17 4.02
CA THR A 21 -16.16 -30.40 3.25
C THR A 21 -15.06 -29.38 3.51
N ARG A 22 -15.30 -28.35 4.34
CA ARG A 22 -14.33 -27.29 4.63
C ARG A 22 -13.84 -27.39 6.09
N PRO A 23 -12.59 -27.78 6.38
CA PRO A 23 -12.00 -27.74 7.72
C PRO A 23 -12.28 -26.42 8.45
N TYR A 24 -12.67 -26.55 9.72
CA TYR A 24 -12.86 -25.44 10.64
C TYR A 24 -11.55 -24.68 10.91
N ASN A 25 -11.68 -23.39 11.27
CA ASN A 25 -10.58 -22.52 11.69
C ASN A 25 -9.63 -23.25 12.68
N THR A 26 -8.37 -23.41 12.29
CA THR A 26 -7.33 -24.01 13.14
C THR A 26 -6.32 -22.94 13.58
N PHE A 27 -5.80 -23.06 14.81
CA PHE A 27 -4.76 -22.17 15.33
C PHE A 27 -3.39 -22.54 14.76
N GLY A 28 -2.61 -21.53 14.35
CA GLY A 28 -1.26 -21.71 13.83
C GLY A 28 -0.36 -20.48 13.93
N VAL A 29 0.96 -20.68 13.92
CA VAL A 29 2.05 -19.67 13.96
C VAL A 29 2.81 -19.55 12.62
N ASP A 30 2.47 -18.63 11.72
CA ASP A 30 3.22 -18.48 10.45
C ASP A 30 4.49 -17.63 10.65
N ALA A 31 5.66 -18.27 10.52
CA ALA A 31 6.96 -17.61 10.69
C ALA A 31 7.23 -16.56 9.59
N GLU A 32 6.82 -16.81 8.35
CA GLU A 32 6.99 -15.84 7.26
C GLU A 32 6.08 -14.64 7.50
N TYR A 33 4.83 -14.87 7.91
CA TYR A 33 3.91 -13.81 8.32
C TYR A 33 4.42 -13.01 9.52
N ILE A 34 4.98 -13.67 10.54
CA ILE A 34 5.54 -13.01 11.72
C ILE A 34 6.73 -12.14 11.34
N ILE A 35 7.70 -12.67 10.58
CA ILE A 35 8.85 -11.90 10.09
C ILE A 35 8.37 -10.70 9.29
N PHE A 36 7.35 -10.89 8.48
CA PHE A 36 6.75 -9.86 7.68
C PHE A 36 6.08 -8.78 8.54
N LYS A 37 5.26 -9.14 9.54
CA LYS A 37 4.66 -8.20 10.50
C LYS A 37 5.71 -7.44 11.29
N LEU A 38 6.80 -8.11 11.66
CA LEU A 38 7.96 -7.46 12.29
C LEU A 38 8.60 -6.45 11.34
N LYS A 39 8.78 -6.78 10.05
CA LYS A 39 9.22 -5.79 9.05
C LYS A 39 8.23 -4.62 9.01
N GLN A 40 6.92 -4.85 8.91
CA GLN A 40 5.92 -3.77 8.90
C GLN A 40 6.01 -2.85 10.14
N LEU A 41 6.29 -3.40 11.32
CA LEU A 41 6.35 -2.62 12.56
C LEU A 41 7.70 -1.90 12.73
N LEU A 42 8.80 -2.55 12.36
CA LEU A 42 10.14 -2.14 12.74
C LEU A 42 10.91 -1.38 11.66
N THR A 43 10.54 -1.51 10.39
CA THR A 43 11.29 -0.87 9.30
C THR A 43 10.73 0.48 8.83
N PRO A 44 9.42 0.75 8.74
CA PRO A 44 8.94 2.01 8.16
C PRO A 44 9.23 3.22 9.05
N ASN A 45 9.32 4.41 8.45
CA ASN A 45 9.39 5.70 9.16
C ASN A 45 10.42 5.76 10.30
N PHE A 46 11.60 5.16 10.11
CA PHE A 46 12.66 5.08 11.10
C PHE A 46 12.26 4.32 12.37
N SER A 47 11.30 3.38 12.29
CA SER A 47 10.85 2.59 13.44
C SER A 47 11.99 1.90 14.19
N TRP A 48 13.04 1.50 13.46
CA TRP A 48 14.25 0.86 14.00
C TRP A 48 15.05 1.79 14.93
N ILE A 49 15.03 3.11 14.69
CA ILE A 49 15.66 4.09 15.57
C ILE A 49 15.00 4.03 16.96
N PHE A 50 13.69 3.85 17.00
CA PHE A 50 12.97 3.76 18.27
C PHE A 50 13.29 2.47 19.03
N LEU A 51 13.52 1.36 18.33
CA LEU A 51 13.98 0.13 18.96
C LEU A 51 15.37 0.31 19.62
N ILE A 52 16.27 1.05 18.97
CA ILE A 52 17.56 1.46 19.56
C ILE A 52 17.33 2.33 20.81
N PHE A 53 16.42 3.30 20.76
CA PHE A 53 16.11 4.16 21.90
C PHE A 53 15.51 3.41 23.09
N ILE A 54 14.54 2.51 22.85
CA ILE A 54 13.94 1.66 23.89
C ILE A 54 15.03 0.77 24.51
N THR A 55 15.87 0.15 23.67
CA THR A 55 16.99 -0.68 24.14
C THR A 55 17.96 0.14 24.98
N GLY A 56 18.32 1.34 24.53
CA GLY A 56 19.17 2.28 25.26
C GLY A 56 18.58 2.70 26.61
N LEU A 57 17.27 2.94 26.67
CA LEU A 57 16.55 3.24 27.92
C LEU A 57 16.62 2.07 28.91
N LEU A 58 16.31 0.85 28.45
CA LEU A 58 16.37 -0.33 29.30
C LEU A 58 17.78 -0.55 29.86
N LEU A 59 18.81 -0.40 29.03
CA LEU A 59 20.21 -0.47 29.45
C LEU A 59 20.57 0.64 30.43
N TYR A 60 20.09 1.86 30.22
CA TYR A 60 20.33 2.99 31.12
C TYR A 60 19.66 2.82 32.49
N LEU A 61 18.39 2.39 32.51
CA LEU A 61 17.66 2.08 33.75
C LEU A 61 18.35 0.96 34.52
N PHE A 62 18.78 -0.10 33.82
CA PHE A 62 19.55 -1.18 34.41
C PHE A 62 20.87 -0.67 35.00
N TYR A 63 21.63 0.14 34.26
CA TYR A 63 22.88 0.74 34.71
C TYR A 63 22.69 1.61 35.96
N ARG A 64 21.67 2.46 36.01
CA ARG A 64 21.37 3.29 37.20
C ARG A 64 20.96 2.47 38.40
N LYS A 65 20.12 1.44 38.21
CA LYS A 65 19.74 0.50 39.26
C LYS A 65 20.97 -0.18 39.87
N VAL A 66 21.91 -0.60 39.02
CA VAL A 66 23.18 -1.20 39.46
C VAL A 66 24.07 -0.21 40.20
N ARG A 67 24.13 1.06 39.77
CA ARG A 67 25.00 2.09 40.39
C ARG A 67 24.37 2.87 41.56
N LYS A 68 23.10 2.63 41.92
CA LYS A 68 22.34 3.41 42.93
C LYS A 68 22.44 4.93 42.76
N ARG A 69 22.70 5.41 41.53
CA ARG A 69 22.93 6.84 41.25
C ARG A 69 21.65 7.47 40.73
N TYR A 70 20.96 8.18 41.62
CA TYR A 70 19.88 9.13 41.30
C TYR A 70 18.79 8.55 40.41
N ILE A 71 18.00 7.58 40.87
CA ILE A 71 16.63 7.54 40.33
C ILE A 71 15.93 8.67 41.08
N THR A 72 15.62 9.78 40.40
CA THR A 72 14.60 10.72 40.90
C THR A 72 13.44 9.84 41.35
N GLU A 73 12.99 9.93 42.61
CA GLU A 73 11.91 9.08 43.09
C GLU A 73 10.69 9.30 42.20
N ILE A 74 10.51 8.40 41.23
CA ILE A 74 9.32 8.36 40.39
C ILE A 74 8.23 7.86 41.33
N SER A 75 7.13 8.59 41.45
CA SER A 75 6.03 8.15 42.30
C SER A 75 5.56 6.76 41.87
N THR A 76 5.05 5.99 42.83
CA THR A 76 4.50 4.66 42.58
C THR A 76 3.42 4.72 41.48
N GLU A 77 2.58 5.76 41.51
CA GLU A 77 1.55 6.02 40.49
C GLU A 77 2.14 6.20 39.08
N ILE A 78 3.18 7.01 38.91
CA ILE A 78 3.83 7.21 37.60
C ILE A 78 4.46 5.89 37.12
N THR A 79 5.04 5.11 38.04
CA THR A 79 5.63 3.80 37.73
C THR A 79 4.58 2.79 37.26
N GLU A 80 3.41 2.77 37.90
CA GLU A 80 2.28 1.92 37.51
C GLU A 80 1.74 2.30 36.13
N VAL A 81 1.59 3.59 35.84
CA VAL A 81 1.13 4.09 34.53
C VAL A 81 2.12 3.70 33.43
N ILE A 82 3.42 3.94 33.62
CA ILE A 82 4.45 3.57 32.65
C ILE A 82 4.42 2.05 32.41
N THR A 83 4.35 1.27 33.49
CA THR A 83 4.30 -0.20 33.40
C THR A 83 3.09 -0.67 32.61
N GLY A 84 1.90 -0.12 32.89
CA GLY A 84 0.66 -0.44 32.16
C GLY A 84 0.74 -0.12 30.66
N ILE A 85 1.38 0.99 30.29
CA ILE A 85 1.59 1.38 28.89
C ILE A 85 2.53 0.40 28.18
N TYR A 86 3.63 0.00 28.81
CA TYR A 86 4.54 -0.98 28.20
C TYR A 86 3.93 -2.39 28.12
N PHE A 87 3.14 -2.81 29.10
CA PHE A 87 2.37 -4.06 28.99
C PHE A 87 1.36 -4.00 27.84
N SER A 88 0.70 -2.87 27.66
CA SER A 88 -0.22 -2.64 26.55
C SER A 88 0.50 -2.65 25.20
N PHE A 89 1.72 -2.09 25.14
CA PHE A 89 2.54 -2.16 23.94
C PHE A 89 2.96 -3.60 23.61
N ALA A 90 3.43 -4.36 24.60
CA ALA A 90 3.79 -5.76 24.41
C ALA A 90 2.58 -6.59 23.96
N ALA A 91 1.42 -6.39 24.57
CA ALA A 91 0.17 -7.03 24.18
C ALA A 91 -0.23 -6.66 22.74
N TYR A 92 -0.07 -5.40 22.33
CA TYR A 92 -0.30 -4.96 20.97
C TYR A 92 0.65 -5.62 19.97
N ILE A 93 1.94 -5.78 20.28
CA ILE A 93 2.90 -6.49 19.41
C ILE A 93 2.46 -7.93 19.24
N VAL A 94 2.20 -8.65 20.35
CA VAL A 94 1.73 -10.04 20.32
C VAL A 94 0.46 -10.15 19.48
N LEU A 95 -0.53 -9.29 19.74
CA LEU A 95 -1.76 -9.25 18.96
C LEU A 95 -1.46 -9.00 17.47
N SER A 96 -0.59 -8.06 17.13
CA SER A 96 -0.26 -7.74 15.73
C SER A 96 0.44 -8.88 14.98
N LEU A 97 1.21 -9.72 15.70
CA LEU A 97 1.90 -10.87 15.13
C LEU A 97 0.96 -12.06 14.88
N PHE A 98 -0.08 -12.23 15.70
CA PHE A 98 -1.00 -13.38 15.63
C PHE A 98 -2.37 -13.03 15.04
N TYR A 99 -2.77 -11.77 15.06
CA TYR A 99 -4.01 -11.31 14.46
C TYR A 99 -3.85 -11.31 12.96
N ILE A 100 -4.55 -12.23 12.29
CA ILE A 100 -4.56 -12.31 10.83
C ILE A 100 -5.42 -11.19 10.29
N THR A 101 -4.73 -10.13 9.88
CA THR A 101 -5.31 -8.96 9.22
C THR A 101 -4.43 -8.63 8.04
N TRP A 102 -5.04 -7.98 7.05
CA TRP A 102 -4.34 -7.36 5.95
C TRP A 102 -3.08 -6.63 6.42
N THR A 103 -2.06 -6.73 5.61
CA THR A 103 -0.75 -6.15 5.86
C THR A 103 -0.77 -4.70 5.35
N ASN A 104 -0.96 -3.75 6.25
CA ASN A 104 -1.13 -2.34 5.89
C ASN A 104 -0.35 -1.43 6.85
N TYR A 105 0.37 -0.45 6.30
CA TYR A 105 1.14 0.53 7.06
C TYR A 105 0.32 1.33 8.08
N ARG A 106 -0.98 1.51 7.86
CA ARG A 106 -1.87 2.16 8.84
C ARG A 106 -1.94 1.40 10.16
N TYR A 107 -1.68 0.09 10.16
CA TYR A 107 -1.68 -0.70 11.38
C TYR A 107 -0.45 -0.45 12.26
N VAL A 108 0.54 0.32 11.79
CA VAL A 108 1.71 0.77 12.55
C VAL A 108 1.41 2.04 13.37
N ILE A 109 0.24 2.68 13.19
CA ILE A 109 -0.11 3.90 13.93
C ILE A 109 -0.05 3.71 15.46
N PRO A 110 -0.60 2.63 16.05
CA PRO A 110 -0.46 2.40 17.49
C PRO A 110 1.00 2.22 17.93
N TYR A 111 1.83 1.58 17.10
CA TYR A 111 3.28 1.50 17.35
C TYR A 111 3.92 2.88 17.46
N ILE A 112 3.59 3.80 16.54
CA ILE A 112 4.08 5.19 16.55
C ILE A 112 3.65 5.93 17.83
N PHE A 113 2.43 5.69 18.33
CA PHE A 113 1.98 6.27 19.60
C PHE A 113 2.89 5.87 20.76
N PHE A 114 3.20 4.57 20.92
CA PHE A 114 4.06 4.09 22.00
C PHE A 114 5.49 4.63 21.89
N VAL A 115 5.96 4.83 20.67
CA VAL A 115 7.23 5.49 20.39
C VAL A 115 7.24 6.94 20.90
N ILE A 116 6.26 7.75 20.49
CA ILE A 116 6.19 9.15 20.89
C ILE A 116 6.06 9.26 22.41
N PHE A 117 5.23 8.42 23.01
CA PHE A 117 5.08 8.34 24.46
C PHE A 117 6.43 8.06 25.16
N THR A 118 7.21 7.10 24.63
CA THR A 118 8.53 6.77 25.17
C THR A 118 9.51 7.95 25.07
N ILE A 119 9.50 8.68 23.96
CA ILE A 119 10.35 9.87 23.78
C ILE A 119 9.99 10.95 24.80
N VAL A 120 8.69 11.23 24.99
CA VAL A 120 8.22 12.21 25.98
C VAL A 120 8.60 11.79 27.39
N LEU A 121 8.44 10.50 27.71
CA LEU A 121 8.84 9.96 29.01
C LEU A 121 10.34 10.12 29.26
N LEU A 122 11.19 9.92 28.24
CA LEU A 122 12.63 10.13 28.34
C LEU A 122 12.99 11.57 28.67
N ILE A 123 12.34 12.54 28.01
CA ILE A 123 12.52 13.97 28.28
C ILE A 123 12.21 14.27 29.76
N TYR A 124 11.10 13.73 30.23
CA TYR A 124 10.64 13.91 31.61
C TYR A 124 11.59 13.26 32.63
N LEU A 125 11.94 11.99 32.45
CA LEU A 125 12.72 11.22 33.44
C LEU A 125 14.17 11.64 33.56
N LEU A 126 14.75 12.11 32.47
CA LEU A 126 16.16 12.47 32.43
C LEU A 126 16.39 13.94 32.81
N ASP A 127 15.33 14.71 33.08
CA ASP A 127 15.36 16.16 33.36
C ASP A 127 16.36 16.89 32.46
N ILE A 128 16.31 16.55 31.16
CA ILE A 128 17.34 16.97 30.23
C ILE A 128 17.06 18.41 29.82
N GLN A 129 17.67 19.34 30.55
CA GLN A 129 17.76 20.74 30.14
C GLN A 129 18.92 21.00 29.16
N ASN A 130 19.65 19.95 28.77
CA ASN A 130 20.75 20.07 27.81
C ASN A 130 20.21 20.36 26.41
N LYS A 131 20.45 21.58 25.93
CA LYS A 131 20.05 22.07 24.61
C LYS A 131 20.41 21.13 23.46
N LEU A 132 21.55 20.44 23.53
CA LEU A 132 21.99 19.50 22.49
C LEU A 132 21.04 18.31 22.37
N ILE A 133 20.59 17.77 23.50
CA ILE A 133 19.70 16.59 23.49
C ILE A 133 18.29 16.98 23.06
N VAL A 134 17.81 18.15 23.50
CA VAL A 134 16.55 18.72 23.01
C VAL A 134 16.61 18.91 21.49
N MET A 135 17.71 19.43 20.95
CA MET A 135 17.91 19.57 19.50
C MET A 135 17.90 18.22 18.77
N ILE A 136 18.57 17.19 19.30
CA ILE A 136 18.56 15.83 18.71
C ILE A 136 17.14 15.28 18.66
N GLN A 137 16.35 15.46 19.72
CA GLN A 137 14.96 15.00 19.79
C GLN A 137 14.05 15.75 18.81
N VAL A 138 14.16 17.08 18.73
CA VAL A 138 13.44 17.89 17.74
C VAL A 138 13.82 17.48 16.32
N GLY A 139 15.09 17.17 16.07
CA GLY A 139 15.56 16.62 14.81
C GLY A 139 14.90 15.29 14.45
N ILE A 140 14.82 14.35 15.39
CA ILE A 140 14.14 13.05 15.20
C ILE A 140 12.65 13.26 14.91
N LEU A 141 11.97 14.15 15.63
CA LEU A 141 10.57 14.49 15.39
C LEU A 141 10.38 15.11 14.01
N GLY A 142 11.27 16.02 13.59
CA GLY A 142 11.26 16.64 12.27
C GLY A 142 11.47 15.62 11.14
N ILE A 143 12.41 14.68 11.31
CA ILE A 143 12.64 13.57 10.37
C ILE A 143 11.41 12.66 10.29
N THR A 144 10.82 12.30 11.44
CA THR A 144 9.59 11.49 11.50
C THR A 144 8.40 12.22 10.86
N PHE A 145 8.30 13.54 11.01
CA PHE A 145 7.28 14.33 10.34
C PHE A 145 7.51 14.35 8.82
N ALA A 146 8.73 14.64 8.38
CA ALA A 146 9.10 14.63 6.96
C ALA A 146 8.87 13.26 6.31
N SER A 147 9.04 12.15 7.06
CA SER A 147 8.83 10.80 6.54
C SER A 147 7.37 10.48 6.19
N ASN A 148 6.40 11.30 6.64
CA ASN A 148 5.00 11.20 6.21
C ASN A 148 4.77 11.65 4.76
N PHE A 149 5.71 12.43 4.22
CA PHE A 149 5.66 13.01 2.87
C PHE A 149 6.68 12.37 1.93
N PHE A 150 7.85 12.01 2.45
CA PHE A 150 8.96 11.47 1.68
C PHE A 150 9.45 10.14 2.26
N THR A 151 9.78 9.17 1.42
CA THR A 151 10.44 7.94 1.88
C THR A 151 11.94 8.19 2.05
N LEU A 152 12.33 8.74 3.21
CA LEU A 152 13.72 9.07 3.55
C LEU A 152 14.47 7.93 4.25
N ASP A 153 13.77 6.89 4.69
CA ASP A 153 14.34 5.82 5.51
C ASP A 153 15.24 4.89 4.68
N THR A 154 16.53 4.93 5.00
CA THR A 154 17.61 4.19 4.33
C THR A 154 17.65 2.71 4.67
N VAL A 155 17.01 2.27 5.75
CA VAL A 155 16.85 0.84 6.09
C VAL A 155 15.56 0.32 5.46
N PHE A 156 14.51 1.13 5.48
CA PHE A 156 13.23 0.77 4.93
C PHE A 156 13.28 0.55 3.41
N LYS A 157 13.70 1.57 2.64
CA LYS A 157 13.67 1.53 1.17
C LYS A 157 14.30 0.25 0.58
N PRO A 158 15.52 -0.18 0.95
CA PRO A 158 16.12 -1.39 0.39
C PRO A 158 15.54 -2.70 0.95
N SER A 159 14.77 -2.66 2.04
CA SER A 159 14.14 -3.84 2.63
C SER A 159 12.77 -4.17 2.04
N GLN A 160 12.22 -3.29 1.21
CA GLN A 160 10.91 -3.43 0.57
C GLN A 160 11.06 -3.80 -0.90
N TYR A 161 9.99 -4.36 -1.47
CA TYR A 161 9.88 -4.51 -2.90
C TYR A 161 9.61 -3.15 -3.53
N SER A 162 10.28 -2.85 -4.64
CA SER A 162 10.05 -1.64 -5.43
C SER A 162 9.61 -2.00 -6.84
N TYR A 163 8.70 -1.21 -7.41
CA TYR A 163 8.38 -1.25 -8.82
C TYR A 163 8.76 0.09 -9.45
N ASP A 164 9.46 0.02 -10.58
CA ASP A 164 9.90 1.18 -11.34
C ASP A 164 8.76 1.74 -12.20
N MET A 165 8.22 2.90 -11.82
CA MET A 165 7.14 3.55 -12.56
C MET A 165 7.64 4.50 -13.67
N GLY A 166 8.95 4.56 -13.94
CA GLY A 166 9.59 5.53 -14.82
C GLY A 166 10.72 6.26 -14.09
N ASP A 167 10.42 7.43 -13.53
CA ASP A 167 11.41 8.21 -12.76
C ASP A 167 11.33 7.97 -11.24
N ILE A 168 10.32 7.22 -10.78
CA ILE A 168 10.06 6.97 -9.36
C ILE A 168 9.82 5.49 -9.06
N ASP A 169 10.25 5.07 -7.88
CA ASP A 169 9.93 3.77 -7.32
C ASP A 169 8.66 3.83 -6.47
N VAL A 170 7.76 2.88 -6.69
CA VAL A 170 6.67 2.59 -5.76
C VAL A 170 7.07 1.46 -4.83
N LEU A 171 7.04 1.72 -3.52
CA LEU A 171 7.44 0.77 -2.49
C LEU A 171 6.24 -0.01 -1.98
N ASN A 172 6.32 -1.34 -2.13
CA ASN A 172 5.34 -2.28 -1.64
C ASN A 172 5.96 -3.19 -0.58
N ASN A 173 5.14 -3.47 0.42
CA ASN A 173 5.51 -4.34 1.51
C ASN A 173 4.97 -5.74 1.35
N MET A 174 3.95 -5.97 0.52
CA MET A 174 3.25 -7.25 0.41
C MET A 174 4.04 -8.36 -0.30
N LEU A 175 4.10 -9.53 0.34
CA LEU A 175 4.60 -10.81 -0.19
C LEU A 175 3.46 -11.82 -0.38
N PHE A 176 2.27 -11.55 0.19
CA PHE A 176 1.13 -12.47 0.27
C PHE A 176 -0.10 -11.98 -0.48
N TYR A 177 -0.70 -12.81 -1.33
CA TYR A 177 -1.98 -12.48 -1.96
C TYR A 177 -3.03 -13.56 -1.82
N SER A 178 -4.30 -13.15 -1.82
CA SER A 178 -5.44 -14.06 -1.85
C SER A 178 -5.70 -14.51 -3.28
N THR A 179 -5.65 -15.81 -3.53
CA THR A 179 -6.13 -16.39 -4.80
C THR A 179 -7.65 -16.39 -4.81
N ARG A 180 -8.24 -16.57 -6.00
CA ARG A 180 -9.68 -16.72 -6.21
C ARG A 180 -10.32 -17.87 -5.40
N GLU A 181 -9.51 -18.80 -4.90
CA GLU A 181 -9.89 -19.92 -4.05
C GLU A 181 -9.83 -19.59 -2.55
N GLY A 182 -9.46 -18.36 -2.19
CA GLY A 182 -9.29 -17.92 -0.80
C GLY A 182 -7.96 -18.33 -0.17
N ASN A 183 -7.03 -18.92 -0.95
CA ASN A 183 -5.71 -19.31 -0.45
C ASN A 183 -4.78 -18.10 -0.43
N MET A 184 -4.08 -17.84 0.68
CA MET A 184 -2.97 -16.89 0.70
C MET A 184 -1.72 -17.57 0.11
N LYS A 185 -1.14 -17.00 -0.94
CA LYS A 185 0.13 -17.45 -1.52
C LYS A 185 1.20 -16.40 -1.29
N THR A 186 2.39 -16.86 -0.90
CA THR A 186 3.62 -16.07 -1.00
C THR A 186 4.12 -16.11 -2.42
N ASP A 187 4.44 -14.95 -2.98
CA ASP A 187 5.12 -14.87 -4.26
C ASP A 187 6.13 -13.73 -4.19
N GLU A 188 7.40 -14.09 -4.23
CA GLU A 188 8.52 -13.14 -4.28
C GLU A 188 8.46 -12.27 -5.56
N LYS A 189 7.66 -12.70 -6.55
CA LYS A 189 7.32 -12.00 -7.78
C LYS A 189 5.82 -11.63 -7.85
N ALA A 190 5.11 -11.51 -6.73
CA ALA A 190 3.80 -10.86 -6.69
C ALA A 190 3.97 -9.35 -6.92
N GLU A 191 4.45 -9.03 -8.11
CA GLU A 191 4.52 -7.71 -8.65
C GLU A 191 3.08 -7.21 -8.83
N LEU A 192 2.69 -6.23 -8.01
CA LEU A 192 1.43 -5.51 -8.08
C LEU A 192 0.15 -6.24 -7.60
N TYR A 193 0.14 -6.68 -6.35
CA TYR A 193 -1.05 -6.45 -5.51
C TYR A 193 -1.08 -4.99 -5.07
N GLY A 194 -1.12 -4.09 -6.05
CA GLY A 194 -1.13 -2.65 -5.87
C GLY A 194 -2.54 -2.12 -5.76
N THR A 195 -3.38 -2.67 -4.87
CA THR A 195 -4.50 -1.83 -4.43
C THR A 195 -3.88 -0.64 -3.70
N THR A 196 -4.45 0.55 -3.86
CA THR A 196 -4.02 1.81 -3.21
C THR A 196 -3.80 1.68 -1.69
N THR A 197 -4.31 0.62 -1.08
CA THR A 197 -4.17 0.34 0.35
C THR A 197 -2.84 -0.30 0.76
N TYR A 198 -2.05 -0.87 -0.17
CA TYR A 198 -0.83 -1.64 0.16
C TYR A 198 0.48 -0.93 -0.18
N VAL A 199 0.40 0.17 -0.93
CA VAL A 199 1.57 0.98 -1.27
C VAL A 199 1.98 1.87 -0.09
N TYR A 200 3.28 1.97 0.15
CA TYR A 200 3.84 2.78 1.22
C TYR A 200 3.81 4.28 0.93
N ASN A 201 4.35 4.63 -0.24
CA ASN A 201 4.72 5.99 -0.56
C ASN A 201 3.60 6.65 -1.36
N ARG A 202 3.28 7.91 -1.03
CA ARG A 202 2.11 8.62 -1.58
C ARG A 202 2.10 8.71 -3.11
N GLN A 203 3.22 8.46 -3.77
CA GLN A 203 3.35 8.51 -5.21
C GLN A 203 2.31 7.66 -5.94
N TYR A 204 1.78 6.56 -5.36
CA TYR A 204 0.70 5.79 -5.99
C TYR A 204 -0.54 6.61 -6.38
N ILE A 205 -0.81 7.73 -5.69
CA ILE A 205 -1.94 8.60 -6.01
C ILE A 205 -1.80 9.23 -7.40
N HIS A 206 -0.58 9.38 -7.91
CA HIS A 206 -0.31 10.01 -9.19
C HIS A 206 -0.62 9.10 -10.37
N MET A 207 -0.83 7.79 -10.16
CA MET A 207 -1.23 6.88 -11.25
C MET A 207 -2.61 7.25 -11.81
N GLY A 208 -3.57 7.61 -10.94
CA GLY A 208 -4.89 8.07 -11.37
C GLY A 208 -4.78 9.36 -12.18
N GLU A 209 -4.00 10.33 -11.70
CA GLU A 209 -3.73 11.59 -12.41
C GLU A 209 -3.01 11.35 -13.76
N ALA A 210 -2.10 10.36 -13.83
CA ALA A 210 -1.43 9.99 -15.08
C ALA A 210 -2.41 9.39 -16.09
N ILE A 211 -3.34 8.53 -15.65
CA ILE A 211 -4.40 7.99 -16.51
C ILE A 211 -5.34 9.11 -16.97
N GLU A 212 -5.71 10.04 -16.09
CA GLU A 212 -6.50 11.23 -16.44
C GLU A 212 -5.81 12.09 -17.51
N ASN A 213 -4.49 12.27 -17.41
CA ASN A 213 -3.70 12.96 -18.43
C ASN A 213 -3.66 12.21 -19.77
N VAL A 214 -3.71 10.87 -19.76
CA VAL A 214 -3.84 10.10 -21.00
C VAL A 214 -5.21 10.39 -21.62
N VAL A 215 -6.28 10.28 -20.84
CA VAL A 215 -7.64 10.52 -21.30
C VAL A 215 -7.82 11.95 -21.84
N ASP A 216 -7.23 12.96 -21.20
CA ASP A 216 -7.25 14.38 -21.66
C ASP A 216 -6.62 14.59 -23.05
N ARG A 217 -5.72 13.70 -23.47
CA ARG A 217 -5.04 13.78 -24.77
C ARG A 217 -5.74 13.01 -25.87
N LEU A 218 -6.74 12.22 -25.52
CA LEU A 218 -7.51 11.42 -26.47
C LEU A 218 -8.68 12.22 -27.00
N GLU A 219 -8.88 12.17 -28.31
CA GLU A 219 -10.16 12.52 -28.91
C GLU A 219 -11.14 11.38 -28.61
N LEU A 220 -11.86 11.50 -27.50
CA LEU A 220 -12.85 10.50 -27.10
C LEU A 220 -14.11 10.63 -27.96
N ASP A 221 -14.57 9.51 -28.50
CA ASP A 221 -15.92 9.37 -29.01
C ASP A 221 -16.64 8.20 -28.34
N LYS A 222 -17.92 7.99 -28.67
CA LYS A 222 -18.74 6.90 -28.11
C LYS A 222 -18.20 5.49 -28.41
N ASN A 223 -17.28 5.38 -29.36
CA ASN A 223 -16.71 4.14 -29.86
C ASN A 223 -15.18 4.12 -29.69
N THR A 224 -14.64 4.91 -28.76
CA THR A 224 -13.20 4.94 -28.47
C THR A 224 -12.90 4.01 -27.31
N GLY A 225 -12.09 2.98 -27.56
CA GLY A 225 -11.72 1.97 -26.57
C GLY A 225 -10.32 2.19 -26.03
N ILE A 226 -10.15 2.11 -24.71
CA ILE A 226 -8.84 2.19 -24.06
C ILE A 226 -8.51 0.87 -23.38
N ILE A 227 -7.58 0.12 -23.96
CA ILE A 227 -7.15 -1.16 -23.43
C ILE A 227 -6.14 -0.94 -22.31
N LEU A 228 -6.45 -1.55 -21.17
CA LEU A 228 -5.56 -1.65 -20.02
C LEU A 228 -5.13 -3.10 -19.85
N PRO A 229 -3.84 -3.35 -19.59
CA PRO A 229 -3.31 -4.68 -19.41
C PRO A 229 -3.93 -5.33 -18.18
N LYS A 230 -4.56 -6.48 -18.36
CA LYS A 230 -5.11 -7.29 -17.27
C LYS A 230 -3.98 -8.07 -16.62
N ARG A 231 -3.74 -7.85 -15.34
CA ARG A 231 -2.59 -8.47 -14.65
C ARG A 231 -3.02 -9.59 -13.70
N LEU A 232 -4.19 -9.43 -13.11
CA LEU A 232 -4.80 -10.37 -12.17
C LEU A 232 -6.15 -10.82 -12.73
N ASP A 233 -7.11 -11.16 -11.86
CA ASP A 233 -8.50 -11.09 -12.26
C ASP A 233 -8.94 -9.64 -12.53
N HIS A 234 -10.08 -9.52 -13.19
CA HIS A 234 -10.64 -8.23 -13.62
C HIS A 234 -10.84 -7.27 -12.44
N ILE A 235 -11.39 -7.76 -11.31
CA ILE A 235 -11.75 -6.92 -10.16
C ILE A 235 -10.49 -6.35 -9.53
N ASN A 236 -9.49 -7.19 -9.26
CA ASN A 236 -8.25 -6.74 -8.65
C ASN A 236 -7.45 -5.80 -9.55
N THR A 237 -7.51 -6.00 -10.87
CA THR A 237 -6.88 -5.07 -11.83
C THR A 237 -7.59 -3.71 -11.82
N CYS A 238 -8.93 -3.68 -11.82
CA CYS A 238 -9.68 -2.43 -11.69
C CYS A 238 -9.40 -1.72 -10.36
N MET A 239 -9.26 -2.48 -9.26
CA MET A 239 -8.96 -1.93 -7.95
C MET A 239 -7.56 -1.31 -7.90
N ALA A 240 -6.61 -1.84 -8.67
CA ALA A 240 -5.27 -1.28 -8.76
C ALA A 240 -5.30 0.07 -9.49
N TYR A 241 -5.87 0.13 -10.69
CA TYR A 241 -5.87 1.36 -11.50
C TYR A 241 -6.82 2.44 -10.98
N PHE A 242 -8.01 2.06 -10.51
CA PHE A 242 -9.11 2.99 -10.25
C PHE A 242 -9.65 2.94 -8.83
N ALA A 243 -9.08 2.11 -7.95
CA ALA A 243 -9.63 1.82 -6.62
C ALA A 243 -11.10 1.36 -6.64
N ARG A 244 -11.52 0.67 -7.71
CA ARG A 244 -12.90 0.22 -7.94
C ARG A 244 -12.96 -1.20 -8.50
N ARG A 245 -14.10 -1.87 -8.32
CA ARG A 245 -14.28 -3.26 -8.76
C ARG A 245 -14.55 -3.42 -10.27
N ASN A 246 -14.97 -2.35 -10.94
CA ASN A 246 -15.24 -2.30 -12.38
C ASN A 246 -14.96 -0.90 -12.94
N VAL A 247 -14.99 -0.80 -14.26
CA VAL A 247 -14.69 0.43 -15.02
C VAL A 247 -15.86 0.93 -15.89
N ASP A 248 -16.96 0.17 -15.97
CA ASP A 248 -18.07 0.40 -16.92
C ASP A 248 -18.80 1.75 -16.76
N ASN A 249 -18.64 2.38 -15.60
CA ASN A 249 -19.34 3.60 -15.20
C ASN A 249 -18.40 4.80 -14.99
N LEU A 250 -17.21 4.77 -15.61
CA LEU A 250 -16.27 5.90 -15.58
C LEU A 250 -16.65 6.94 -16.64
N TYR A 251 -16.68 8.20 -16.21
CA TYR A 251 -16.92 9.37 -17.06
C TYR A 251 -15.79 10.36 -16.85
N TYR A 252 -15.40 11.04 -17.92
CA TYR A 252 -14.41 12.10 -17.88
C TYR A 252 -15.11 13.45 -17.85
N ASN A 253 -14.84 14.24 -16.82
CA ASN A 253 -15.29 15.63 -16.73
C ASN A 253 -14.35 16.51 -17.56
N ILE A 254 -14.87 17.10 -18.63
CA ILE A 254 -14.09 17.89 -19.59
C ILE A 254 -13.50 19.15 -18.92
N ASP A 255 -14.30 19.83 -18.09
CA ASP A 255 -13.89 21.08 -17.46
C ASP A 255 -12.88 20.86 -16.33
N GLU A 256 -13.11 19.84 -15.50
CA GLU A 256 -12.24 19.54 -14.35
C GLU A 256 -11.03 18.70 -14.71
N LYS A 257 -11.01 18.13 -15.93
CA LYS A 257 -10.01 17.19 -16.42
C LYS A 257 -9.82 15.97 -15.52
N LYS A 258 -10.93 15.38 -15.07
CA LYS A 258 -10.93 14.31 -14.06
C LYS A 258 -11.86 13.16 -14.40
N LEU A 259 -11.46 11.95 -13.99
CA LEU A 259 -12.32 10.79 -14.03
C LEU A 259 -13.26 10.78 -12.82
N THR A 260 -14.55 10.74 -13.10
CA THR A 260 -15.63 10.58 -12.13
C THR A 260 -16.35 9.26 -12.37
N VAL A 261 -17.24 8.89 -11.45
CA VAL A 261 -18.06 7.70 -11.59
C VAL A 261 -19.52 8.01 -11.45
N ASN A 262 -20.26 7.51 -12.43
CA ASN A 262 -21.71 7.44 -12.38
C ASN A 262 -22.14 6.47 -11.27
N SER A 263 -23.00 6.95 -10.38
CA SER A 263 -23.45 6.25 -9.17
C SER A 263 -24.94 6.44 -8.98
N LEU A 264 -25.54 5.69 -8.05
CA LEU A 264 -26.97 5.82 -7.72
C LEU A 264 -27.42 7.26 -7.39
N PHE A 265 -26.50 8.12 -6.98
CA PHE A 265 -26.80 9.50 -6.59
C PHE A 265 -26.34 10.55 -7.61
N ASN A 266 -25.49 10.18 -8.56
CA ASN A 266 -24.91 11.09 -9.56
C ASN A 266 -24.90 10.39 -10.92
N ASP A 267 -25.82 10.79 -11.79
CA ASP A 267 -25.92 10.30 -13.16
C ASP A 267 -25.44 11.38 -14.14
N TYR A 268 -24.33 11.10 -14.82
CA TYR A 268 -23.73 11.98 -15.82
C TYR A 268 -24.12 11.59 -17.25
N SER A 269 -25.00 10.59 -17.41
CA SER A 269 -25.42 10.16 -18.75
C SER A 269 -26.24 11.26 -19.43
N GLY A 270 -25.72 11.75 -20.55
CA GLY A 270 -26.35 12.82 -21.33
C GLY A 270 -26.00 14.25 -20.87
N ASP A 271 -25.12 14.42 -19.89
CA ASP A 271 -24.52 15.72 -19.58
C ASP A 271 -23.41 16.04 -20.59
N GLU A 272 -23.47 17.22 -21.20
CA GLU A 272 -22.51 17.66 -22.24
C GLU A 272 -21.09 17.86 -21.70
N ASN A 273 -20.95 18.08 -20.39
CA ASN A 273 -19.64 18.26 -19.75
C ASN A 273 -18.96 16.93 -19.39
N TYR A 274 -19.62 15.80 -19.63
CA TYR A 274 -19.12 14.48 -19.26
C TYR A 274 -19.10 13.51 -20.43
N GLU A 275 -17.93 12.93 -20.69
CA GLU A 275 -17.75 11.92 -21.72
C GLU A 275 -17.58 10.53 -21.10
N LYS A 276 -18.30 9.54 -21.62
CA LYS A 276 -18.13 8.17 -21.14
C LYS A 276 -16.80 7.61 -21.63
N VAL A 277 -16.00 7.07 -20.72
CA VAL A 277 -14.71 6.46 -21.06
C VAL A 277 -14.83 4.94 -21.06
N HIS A 278 -14.47 4.31 -22.18
CA HIS A 278 -14.57 2.86 -22.34
C HIS A 278 -13.22 2.19 -22.09
N PHE A 279 -12.94 1.92 -20.81
CA PHE A 279 -11.78 1.12 -20.43
C PHE A 279 -12.05 -0.38 -20.62
N ILE A 280 -11.07 -1.08 -21.20
CA ILE A 280 -11.14 -2.51 -21.49
C ILE A 280 -9.99 -3.20 -20.77
N VAL A 281 -10.27 -3.87 -19.66
CA VAL A 281 -9.27 -4.60 -18.89
C VAL A 281 -9.18 -6.04 -19.41
N SER A 282 -8.15 -6.35 -20.21
CA SER A 282 -8.05 -7.65 -20.89
C SER A 282 -6.62 -8.19 -21.03
N ASP A 283 -6.51 -9.54 -21.03
CA ASP A 283 -5.30 -10.31 -21.34
C ASP A 283 -5.20 -10.47 -22.87
N PHE A 284 -4.98 -9.37 -23.59
CA PHE A 284 -5.20 -9.36 -25.03
C PHE A 284 -3.95 -9.71 -25.84
N THR A 285 -4.05 -10.68 -26.74
CA THR A 285 -3.05 -10.98 -27.78
C THR A 285 -3.45 -10.33 -29.10
N GLY A 286 -2.49 -9.77 -29.85
CA GLY A 286 -2.72 -9.03 -31.11
C GLY A 286 -3.69 -9.68 -32.12
N ASP A 287 -3.81 -11.01 -32.10
CA ASP A 287 -4.67 -11.81 -32.99
C ASP A 287 -6.18 -11.66 -32.70
N GLN A 288 -6.59 -10.91 -31.68
CA GLN A 288 -8.00 -10.77 -31.26
C GLN A 288 -8.62 -9.39 -31.61
N ILE A 289 -8.00 -8.60 -32.49
CA ILE A 289 -8.44 -7.22 -32.81
C ILE A 289 -9.86 -7.17 -33.36
N GLU A 290 -10.30 -8.23 -34.04
CA GLU A 290 -11.67 -8.40 -34.56
C GLU A 290 -12.74 -8.31 -33.45
N ARG A 291 -12.39 -8.56 -32.18
CA ARG A 291 -13.32 -8.41 -31.05
C ARG A 291 -13.69 -6.95 -30.74
N PHE A 292 -13.03 -6.00 -31.41
CA PHE A 292 -13.24 -4.56 -31.23
C PHE A 292 -13.69 -3.90 -32.55
N GLU A 293 -14.39 -4.63 -33.41
CA GLU A 293 -14.98 -4.09 -34.63
C GLU A 293 -15.85 -2.86 -34.36
N ASP A 294 -16.61 -2.87 -33.26
CA ASP A 294 -17.51 -1.79 -32.85
C ASP A 294 -16.80 -0.49 -32.45
N TYR A 295 -15.48 -0.54 -32.18
CA TYR A 295 -14.70 0.65 -31.79
C TYR A 295 -14.12 1.37 -33.01
N SER A 296 -14.31 2.68 -33.11
CA SER A 296 -13.77 3.54 -34.17
C SER A 296 -12.27 3.76 -34.01
N SER A 297 -11.80 3.85 -32.77
CA SER A 297 -10.38 3.98 -32.41
C SER A 297 -10.06 3.17 -31.16
N ILE A 298 -8.87 2.59 -31.13
CA ILE A 298 -8.41 1.79 -30.00
C ILE A 298 -7.03 2.23 -29.57
N TYR A 299 -6.92 2.57 -28.29
CA TYR A 299 -5.68 2.95 -27.64
C TYR A 299 -5.26 1.87 -26.66
N VAL A 300 -3.97 1.58 -26.60
CA VAL A 300 -3.37 0.64 -25.65
C VAL A 300 -2.45 1.40 -24.73
N MET A 301 -2.65 1.27 -23.42
CA MET A 301 -1.67 1.75 -22.44
C MET A 301 -0.71 0.62 -22.06
N GLU A 302 0.58 0.85 -22.25
CA GLU A 302 1.66 0.03 -21.72
C GLU A 302 2.37 0.77 -20.58
N PHE A 303 2.63 0.04 -19.51
CA PHE A 303 3.32 0.56 -18.34
C PHE A 303 4.74 -0.01 -18.25
N PRO A 304 5.80 0.79 -18.02
CA PRO A 304 7.19 0.31 -17.97
C PRO A 304 7.43 -0.83 -16.96
N PHE A 305 6.83 -0.76 -15.77
CA PHE A 305 6.86 -1.83 -14.75
C PHE A 305 6.12 -3.12 -15.14
N MET A 306 5.60 -3.21 -16.36
CA MET A 306 4.91 -4.38 -16.90
C MET A 306 5.67 -4.98 -18.08
N GLU A 307 7.00 -4.88 -18.12
CA GLU A 307 7.79 -5.30 -19.28
C GLU A 307 7.51 -6.75 -19.73
N GLU A 308 7.49 -7.73 -18.82
CA GLU A 308 7.18 -9.13 -19.17
C GLU A 308 5.78 -9.27 -19.80
N TYR A 309 4.79 -8.51 -19.30
CA TYR A 309 3.45 -8.47 -19.88
C TYR A 309 3.46 -7.80 -21.26
N ASN A 310 4.07 -6.63 -21.38
CA ASN A 310 4.18 -5.87 -22.63
C ASN A 310 4.96 -6.65 -23.70
N GLN A 311 5.89 -7.52 -23.31
CA GLN A 311 6.59 -8.43 -24.22
C GLN A 311 5.71 -9.62 -24.62
N LYS A 312 4.92 -10.19 -23.70
CA LYS A 312 4.05 -11.33 -23.98
C LYS A 312 2.88 -10.96 -24.91
N TYR A 313 2.39 -9.74 -24.81
CA TYR A 313 1.22 -9.27 -25.55
C TYR A 313 1.66 -8.26 -26.61
N HIS A 314 1.91 -8.76 -27.82
CA HIS A 314 2.31 -7.93 -28.95
C HIS A 314 1.08 -7.25 -29.58
N PHE A 315 1.03 -5.93 -29.49
CA PHE A 315 0.13 -5.10 -30.29
C PHE A 315 0.90 -4.51 -31.48
N PRO A 316 0.24 -4.20 -32.61
CA PRO A 316 0.81 -3.35 -33.63
C PRO A 316 1.06 -1.96 -33.03
N ARG A 317 2.31 -1.67 -32.66
CA ARG A 317 2.71 -0.41 -32.02
C ARG A 317 2.84 0.69 -33.09
N GLN A 318 1.73 1.34 -33.41
CA GLN A 318 1.73 2.57 -34.21
C GLN A 318 1.56 3.78 -33.29
N ASP A 319 2.10 4.93 -33.73
CA ASP A 319 1.91 6.24 -33.10
C ASP A 319 2.11 6.24 -31.57
N LYS A 320 3.32 5.89 -31.15
CA LYS A 320 3.70 5.88 -29.74
C LYS A 320 3.70 7.30 -29.17
N GLU A 321 2.91 7.52 -28.15
CA GLU A 321 3.00 8.69 -27.29
C GLU A 321 3.52 8.30 -25.90
N VAL A 322 4.40 9.12 -25.34
CA VAL A 322 4.93 8.95 -23.98
C VAL A 322 4.34 10.03 -23.10
N ILE A 323 3.68 9.62 -22.03
CA ILE A 323 3.01 10.49 -21.09
C ILE A 323 3.70 10.35 -19.74
N ASP A 324 4.40 11.41 -19.35
CA ASP A 324 5.09 11.49 -18.06
C ASP A 324 4.32 12.41 -17.10
N HIS A 325 4.00 11.91 -15.92
CA HIS A 325 3.33 12.68 -14.87
C HIS A 325 3.84 12.33 -13.48
N LYS A 326 4.52 13.28 -12.84
CA LYS A 326 5.06 13.14 -11.47
C LYS A 326 5.82 11.82 -11.26
N GLY A 327 6.57 11.42 -12.29
CA GLY A 327 7.41 10.23 -12.35
C GLY A 327 6.74 8.94 -12.82
N TYR A 328 5.42 8.95 -13.09
CA TYR A 328 4.77 7.89 -13.84
C TYR A 328 4.98 8.09 -15.33
N THR A 329 5.46 7.05 -16.01
CA THR A 329 5.53 6.99 -17.47
C THR A 329 4.47 6.01 -17.98
N ILE A 330 3.62 6.47 -18.89
CA ILE A 330 2.66 5.63 -19.62
C ILE A 330 3.00 5.73 -21.10
N ASN A 331 3.25 4.58 -21.74
CA ASN A 331 3.38 4.50 -23.18
C ASN A 331 2.01 4.22 -23.77
N MET A 332 1.51 5.10 -24.62
CA MET A 332 0.24 4.93 -25.31
C MET A 332 0.50 4.62 -26.78
N TYR A 333 -0.28 3.70 -27.35
CA TYR A 333 -0.25 3.37 -28.76
C TYR A 333 -1.65 3.40 -29.33
N LYS A 334 -1.83 4.00 -30.49
CA LYS A 334 -3.04 3.82 -31.28
C LYS A 334 -2.88 2.57 -32.14
N ILE A 335 -3.83 1.64 -32.04
CA ILE A 335 -3.76 0.35 -32.74
C ILE A 335 -4.90 0.17 -33.76
N LYS A 336 -5.91 1.03 -33.73
CA LYS A 336 -7.00 1.14 -34.68
C LYS A 336 -7.44 2.60 -34.75
#